data_AF-A0A7S0DUY4-F1
#
_entry.id   AF-A0A7S0DUY4-F1
#
_cell.length_a   1.000
_cell.length_b   1.000
_cell.length_c   1.000
_cell.angle_alpha   90.00
_cell.angle_beta   90.00
_cell.angle_gamma   90.00
#
_symmetry.space_group_name_H-M   'P 1'
#
loop_
_entity.id
_entity.type
_entity.pdbx_description
1 polymer ?
#
loop_
_entity_poly.entity_id
_entity_poly.type
_entity_poly.pdbx_seq_one_letter_code
_entity_poly.pdbx_strand_id
1 'polypeptide(L)'
;MLKFDPSGLLLLTAAVDGHNINIFQVEAKGGREPRSPRHLYKLVRGLTSTTILDMAVSSDSRWVAVTSKSSTVHLYPINPDGTPASVDTHVPASAPAALAYPSAASSLPLPAGPTTLFAATRIRTREAACSSSTAKLCLHSVAGRCSSSAAGSLLLVASGDGRVARYRLAPRVRVDAETHRELLQLEAESEGSFVLSWEASWTEKRHSSEGLQCW
;
A
#
# COMPACT_ATOMS: atom_id res chain seq x y z
N MET A 1 -9.89 -12.19 -2.90
CA MET A 1 -8.59 -12.05 -2.21
C MET A 1 -8.79 -11.30 -0.90
N LEU A 2 -8.01 -11.60 0.15
CA LEU A 2 -8.01 -10.86 1.42
C LEU A 2 -6.59 -10.55 1.90
N LYS A 3 -6.42 -9.45 2.64
CA LYS A 3 -5.13 -9.02 3.23
C LYS A 3 -5.38 -8.23 4.51
N PHE A 4 -4.54 -8.40 5.52
CA PHE A 4 -4.50 -7.51 6.68
C PHE A 4 -3.52 -6.35 6.45
N ASP A 5 -3.76 -5.23 7.11
CA ASP A 5 -2.73 -4.20 7.26
C ASP A 5 -1.62 -4.66 8.23
N PRO A 6 -0.47 -3.96 8.27
CA PRO A 6 0.64 -4.32 9.15
C PRO A 6 0.29 -4.38 10.65
N SER A 7 -0.71 -3.62 11.11
CA SER A 7 -1.17 -3.68 12.51
C SER A 7 -2.12 -4.84 12.81
N GLY A 8 -2.73 -5.44 11.78
CA GLY A 8 -3.75 -6.49 11.91
C GLY A 8 -5.14 -5.98 12.30
N LEU A 9 -5.36 -4.66 12.36
CA LEU A 9 -6.64 -4.05 12.73
C LEU A 9 -7.54 -3.75 11.54
N LEU A 10 -6.99 -3.72 10.33
CA LEU A 10 -7.72 -3.49 9.09
C LEU A 10 -7.66 -4.74 8.21
N LEU A 11 -8.82 -5.16 7.73
CA LEU A 11 -9.00 -6.26 6.80
C LEU A 11 -9.48 -5.73 5.45
N LEU A 12 -8.66 -5.93 4.42
CA LEU A 12 -8.99 -5.64 3.03
C LEU A 12 -9.56 -6.90 2.37
N THR A 13 -10.65 -6.73 1.64
CA THR A 13 -11.26 -7.80 0.83
C THR A 13 -11.54 -7.29 -0.58
N ALA A 14 -11.23 -8.08 -1.59
CA ALA A 14 -11.53 -7.76 -2.97
C ALA A 14 -12.69 -8.61 -3.49
N ALA A 15 -13.66 -7.96 -4.12
CA ALA A 15 -14.74 -8.62 -4.85
C ALA A 15 -14.20 -9.48 -6.01
N VAL A 16 -14.96 -10.50 -6.41
CA VAL A 16 -14.55 -11.45 -7.46
C VAL A 16 -14.37 -10.77 -8.82
N ASP A 17 -15.21 -9.78 -9.12
CA ASP A 17 -15.12 -8.92 -10.32
C ASP A 17 -14.01 -7.86 -10.25
N GLY A 18 -13.38 -7.72 -9.08
CA GLY A 18 -12.35 -6.74 -8.77
C GLY A 18 -12.79 -5.29 -8.93
N HIS A 19 -14.09 -4.99 -8.96
CA HIS A 19 -14.56 -3.60 -9.03
C HIS A 19 -14.38 -2.89 -7.69
N ASN A 20 -14.69 -3.60 -6.61
CA ASN A 20 -14.73 -3.05 -5.26
C ASN A 20 -13.73 -3.76 -4.36
N ILE A 21 -13.02 -2.97 -3.57
CA ILE A 21 -12.19 -3.44 -2.46
C ILE A 21 -12.79 -2.83 -1.20
N ASN A 22 -13.15 -3.66 -0.23
CA ASN A 22 -13.77 -3.23 1.02
C ASN A 22 -12.74 -3.29 2.14
N ILE A 23 -12.70 -2.27 2.98
CA ILE A 23 -11.82 -2.17 4.14
C ILE A 23 -12.68 -2.22 5.40
N PHE A 24 -12.42 -3.21 6.24
CA PHE A 24 -13.09 -3.40 7.51
C PHE A 24 -12.12 -3.17 8.65
N GLN A 25 -12.56 -2.45 9.68
CA GLN A 25 -11.89 -2.44 10.98
C GLN A 25 -12.32 -3.70 11.74
N VAL A 26 -11.34 -4.52 12.11
CA VAL A 26 -11.51 -5.69 12.95
C VAL A 26 -10.86 -5.41 14.30
N GLU A 27 -11.66 -5.32 15.36
CA GLU A 27 -11.11 -5.05 16.69
C GLU A 27 -10.48 -6.31 17.29
N ALA A 28 -9.17 -6.27 17.57
CA ALA A 28 -8.52 -7.22 18.45
C ALA A 28 -8.85 -6.83 19.91
N LYS A 29 -9.75 -7.60 20.52
CA LYS A 29 -10.31 -7.46 21.89
C LYS A 29 -9.45 -6.74 22.96
N GLY A 30 -10.16 -5.95 23.76
CA GLY A 30 -9.88 -5.73 25.20
C GLY A 30 -11.13 -5.83 26.11
N GLY A 31 -12.30 -6.21 25.57
CA GLY A 31 -13.58 -6.22 26.30
C GLY A 31 -14.32 -7.57 26.26
N ARG A 32 -15.28 -7.73 27.18
CA ARG A 32 -16.03 -8.98 27.45
C ARG A 32 -16.91 -9.44 26.27
N GLU A 33 -17.30 -8.53 25.38
CA GLU A 33 -18.18 -8.82 24.24
C GLU A 33 -17.46 -8.65 22.88
N PRO A 34 -17.68 -9.57 21.92
CA PRO A 34 -17.21 -9.39 20.55
C PRO A 34 -17.91 -8.21 19.87
N ARG A 35 -17.14 -7.30 19.26
CA ARG A 35 -17.70 -6.22 18.43
C ARG A 35 -17.77 -6.66 16.97
N SER A 36 -18.87 -6.30 16.32
CA SER A 36 -19.04 -6.50 14.88
C SER A 36 -18.00 -5.68 14.11
N PRO A 37 -17.36 -6.25 13.07
CA PRO A 37 -16.45 -5.52 12.20
C PRO A 37 -17.12 -4.28 11.62
N ARG A 38 -16.40 -3.15 11.55
CA ARG A 38 -16.91 -1.90 10.99
C ARG A 38 -16.46 -1.74 9.55
N HIS A 39 -17.38 -1.49 8.62
CA HIS A 39 -17.03 -1.25 7.23
C HIS A 39 -16.63 0.22 7.03
N LEU A 40 -15.33 0.50 6.92
CA LEU A 40 -14.80 1.86 6.84
C LEU A 40 -14.85 2.42 5.42
N TYR A 41 -14.35 1.66 4.44
CA TYR A 41 -14.17 2.16 3.08
C TYR A 41 -14.60 1.14 2.03
N LYS A 42 -15.15 1.68 0.93
CA LYS A 42 -15.35 0.98 -0.33
C LYS A 42 -14.49 1.64 -1.41
N LEU A 43 -13.37 1.02 -1.76
CA LEU A 43 -12.48 1.50 -2.81
C LEU A 43 -13.01 1.04 -4.17
N VAL A 44 -13.26 1.99 -5.07
CA VAL A 44 -13.70 1.74 -6.44
C VAL A 44 -12.48 1.76 -7.36
N ARG A 45 -12.21 0.62 -7.99
CA ARG A 45 -11.07 0.44 -8.91
C ARG A 45 -11.38 0.96 -10.31
N GLY A 46 -12.58 0.69 -10.82
CA GLY A 46 -13.04 1.18 -12.11
C GLY A 46 -14.27 0.43 -12.60
N LEU A 47 -14.67 0.69 -13.85
CA LEU A 47 -15.88 0.12 -14.47
C LEU A 47 -15.67 -1.27 -15.10
N THR A 48 -14.45 -1.59 -15.54
CA THR A 48 -14.17 -2.82 -16.27
C THR A 48 -13.90 -3.98 -15.32
N SER A 49 -14.49 -5.15 -15.49
CA SER A 49 -14.18 -6.30 -14.62
C SER A 49 -12.74 -6.79 -14.82
N THR A 50 -12.02 -7.08 -13.74
CA THR A 50 -10.65 -7.65 -13.80
C THR A 50 -10.27 -8.28 -12.47
N THR A 51 -9.46 -9.33 -12.52
CA THR A 51 -8.95 -10.00 -11.31
C THR A 51 -7.96 -9.10 -10.58
N ILE A 52 -8.11 -8.98 -9.26
CA ILE A 52 -7.10 -8.36 -8.40
C ILE A 52 -5.97 -9.37 -8.16
N LEU A 53 -4.74 -8.97 -8.48
CA LEU A 53 -3.54 -9.80 -8.32
C LEU A 53 -2.96 -9.69 -6.92
N ASP A 54 -2.80 -8.46 -6.41
CA ASP A 54 -2.27 -8.22 -5.07
C ASP A 54 -2.74 -6.88 -4.49
N MET A 55 -2.70 -6.78 -3.17
CA MET A 55 -3.00 -5.57 -2.41
C MET A 55 -1.92 -5.37 -1.36
N ALA A 56 -1.44 -4.14 -1.21
CA ALA A 56 -0.49 -3.76 -0.17
C ALA A 56 -1.00 -2.54 0.60
N VAL A 57 -0.70 -2.52 1.90
CA VAL A 57 -1.00 -1.42 2.80
C VAL A 57 0.33 -0.87 3.32
N SER A 58 0.46 0.45 3.44
CA SER A 58 1.67 1.07 3.99
C SER A 58 1.86 0.71 5.46
N SER A 59 3.09 0.84 5.96
CA SER A 59 3.44 0.58 7.37
C SER A 59 2.69 1.43 8.38
N ASP A 60 2.25 2.63 7.98
CA ASP A 60 1.42 3.54 8.77
C ASP A 60 -0.09 3.40 8.47
N SER A 61 -0.47 2.43 7.64
CA SER A 61 -1.87 2.12 7.29
C SER A 61 -2.65 3.30 6.69
N ARG A 62 -1.95 4.23 6.01
CA ARG A 62 -2.55 5.40 5.33
C ARG A 62 -2.66 5.28 3.82
N TRP A 63 -1.96 4.32 3.22
CA TRP A 63 -2.00 4.12 1.78
C TRP A 63 -2.34 2.67 1.46
N VAL A 64 -3.23 2.49 0.50
CA VAL A 64 -3.56 1.17 -0.07
C VAL A 64 -3.21 1.18 -1.55
N ALA A 65 -2.41 0.20 -1.97
CA ALA A 65 -2.11 -0.09 -3.35
C ALA A 65 -2.84 -1.35 -3.78
N VAL A 66 -3.56 -1.30 -4.90
CA VAL A 66 -4.29 -2.43 -5.48
C VAL A 66 -3.79 -2.69 -6.88
N THR A 67 -3.19 -3.86 -7.13
CA THR A 67 -2.75 -4.29 -8.46
C THR A 67 -3.78 -5.20 -9.10
N SER A 68 -4.10 -4.91 -10.34
CA SER A 68 -5.03 -5.66 -11.16
C SER A 68 -4.33 -6.38 -12.31
N LYS A 69 -4.98 -7.40 -12.87
CA LYS A 69 -4.48 -8.13 -14.05
C LYS A 69 -4.41 -7.26 -15.31
N SER A 70 -5.09 -6.12 -15.35
CA SER A 70 -4.98 -5.11 -16.42
C SER A 70 -3.69 -4.28 -16.35
N SER A 71 -2.67 -4.74 -15.62
CA SER A 71 -1.37 -4.07 -15.46
C SER A 71 -1.45 -2.66 -14.88
N THR A 72 -2.49 -2.36 -14.08
CA THR A 72 -2.65 -1.07 -13.39
C THR A 72 -2.62 -1.26 -11.87
N VAL A 73 -1.85 -0.39 -11.20
CA VAL A 73 -1.88 -0.21 -9.75
C VAL A 73 -2.70 1.02 -9.43
N HIS A 74 -3.69 0.86 -8.56
CA HIS A 74 -4.55 1.93 -8.07
C HIS A 74 -4.15 2.26 -6.64
N LEU A 75 -3.87 3.53 -6.36
CA LEU A 75 -3.46 4.00 -5.05
C LEU A 75 -4.58 4.80 -4.38
N TYR A 76 -4.86 4.48 -3.13
CA TYR A 76 -5.93 5.07 -2.33
C TYR A 76 -5.37 5.60 -1.01
N PRO A 77 -5.61 6.87 -0.68
CA PRO A 77 -5.38 7.38 0.66
C PRO A 77 -6.52 6.93 1.59
N ILE A 78 -6.19 6.49 2.79
CA ILE A 78 -7.12 6.07 3.83
C ILE A 78 -6.64 6.57 5.19
N ASN A 79 -7.52 6.63 6.18
CA ASN A 79 -7.11 6.74 7.57
C ASN A 79 -7.57 5.48 8.33
N PRO A 80 -6.74 4.92 9.24
CA PRO A 80 -7.12 3.71 9.98
C PRO A 80 -8.39 3.86 10.84
N ASP A 81 -8.76 5.09 11.20
CA ASP A 81 -9.94 5.42 12.01
C ASP A 81 -11.24 5.54 11.19
N GLY A 82 -11.14 5.51 9.85
CA GLY A 82 -12.28 5.68 8.94
C GLY A 82 -12.56 7.13 8.54
N THR A 83 -11.78 8.10 9.01
CA THR A 83 -11.96 9.51 8.63
C THR A 83 -11.56 9.75 7.16
N PRO A 84 -12.11 10.77 6.50
CA PRO A 84 -11.69 11.12 5.15
C PRO A 84 -10.21 11.53 5.11
N ALA A 85 -9.48 11.02 4.13
CA ALA A 85 -8.11 11.46 3.88
C ALA A 85 -8.06 12.93 3.43
N SER A 86 -7.09 13.67 3.95
CA SER A 86 -6.92 15.11 3.72
C SER A 86 -5.43 15.46 3.61
N VAL A 87 -5.15 16.71 3.24
CA VAL A 87 -3.80 17.27 3.23
C VAL A 87 -3.16 17.13 4.61
N ASP A 88 -3.85 17.52 5.68
CA ASP A 88 -3.33 17.49 7.06
C ASP A 88 -2.95 16.09 7.54
N THR A 89 -3.61 15.06 7.02
CA THR A 89 -3.41 13.67 7.45
C THR A 89 -2.32 12.95 6.66
N HIS A 90 -2.03 13.39 5.43
CA HIS A 90 -1.17 12.67 4.48
C HIS A 90 0.04 13.46 3.98
N VAL A 91 0.02 14.79 4.06
CA VAL A 91 1.17 15.64 3.74
C VAL A 91 1.99 15.83 5.02
N PRO A 92 3.27 15.43 5.06
CA PRO A 92 4.11 15.69 6.22
C PRO A 92 4.19 17.19 6.50
N ALA A 93 3.73 17.63 7.67
CA ALA A 93 4.03 18.97 8.14
C ALA A 93 5.56 19.11 8.33
N SER A 94 6.11 20.30 8.09
CA SER A 94 7.55 20.60 8.25
C SER A 94 8.09 20.46 9.70
N ALA A 95 7.29 19.97 10.64
CA ALA A 95 7.59 19.84 12.07
C ALA A 95 7.65 18.35 12.50
N PRO A 96 8.39 17.98 13.56
CA PRO A 96 8.85 16.61 13.77
C PRO A 96 7.69 15.63 13.92
N ALA A 97 7.60 14.71 12.95
CA ALA A 97 6.58 13.70 12.74
C ALA A 97 6.58 12.55 13.77
N ALA A 98 6.70 12.87 15.07
CA ALA A 98 6.84 11.86 16.12
C ALA A 98 5.57 11.58 16.93
N LEU A 99 4.50 12.38 16.83
CA LEU A 99 3.33 12.19 17.71
C LEU A 99 1.94 12.45 17.09
N ALA A 100 1.84 12.83 15.82
CA ALA A 100 0.54 13.12 15.21
C ALA A 100 -0.10 11.87 14.60
N TYR A 101 -0.47 10.89 15.43
CA TYR A 101 -1.82 10.37 15.27
C TYR A 101 -2.71 11.53 15.70
N PRO A 102 -3.55 12.14 14.84
CA PRO A 102 -4.65 12.94 15.35
C PRO A 102 -5.63 11.98 16.04
N SER A 103 -5.25 11.48 17.22
CA SER A 103 -6.16 10.85 18.19
C SER A 103 -7.04 11.90 18.86
N ALA A 104 -6.81 13.19 18.58
CA ALA A 104 -7.79 14.23 18.81
C ALA A 104 -8.81 14.17 17.67
N ALA A 105 -9.76 13.25 17.85
CA ALA A 105 -11.10 13.26 17.28
C ALA A 105 -11.37 14.44 16.34
N SER A 106 -11.44 14.17 15.03
CA SER A 106 -12.48 14.86 14.28
C SER A 106 -13.78 14.51 15.00
N SER A 107 -14.31 15.44 15.81
CA SER A 107 -15.56 15.29 16.54
C SER A 107 -16.78 15.18 15.61
N LEU A 108 -16.54 15.07 14.31
CA LEU A 108 -17.55 14.78 13.32
C LEU A 108 -17.94 13.31 13.45
N PRO A 109 -19.24 13.00 13.55
CA PRO A 109 -19.70 11.63 13.55
C PRO A 109 -19.16 10.91 12.31
N LEU A 110 -18.49 9.76 12.51
CA LEU A 110 -18.15 8.88 11.40
C LEU A 110 -19.45 8.54 10.65
N PRO A 111 -19.44 8.53 9.31
CA PRO A 111 -20.62 8.22 8.53
C PRO A 111 -21.16 6.83 8.93
N ALA A 112 -22.49 6.69 8.92
CA ALA A 112 -23.17 5.44 9.30
C ALA A 112 -22.85 4.26 8.36
N GLY A 113 -22.27 4.54 7.18
CA GLY A 113 -21.87 3.57 6.18
C GLY A 113 -20.46 3.81 5.64
N PRO A 114 -19.95 2.90 4.80
CA PRO A 114 -18.59 2.99 4.28
C PRO A 114 -18.40 4.20 3.37
N THR A 115 -17.26 4.88 3.53
CA THR A 115 -16.86 5.96 2.64
C THR A 115 -16.40 5.38 1.30
N THR A 116 -16.97 5.85 0.19
CA THR A 116 -16.57 5.40 -1.14
C THR A 116 -15.39 6.22 -1.64
N LEU A 117 -14.30 5.58 -2.04
CA LEU A 117 -13.08 6.22 -2.50
C LEU A 117 -12.73 5.82 -3.93
N PHE A 118 -12.27 6.79 -4.71
CA PHE A 118 -11.65 6.55 -6.02
C PHE A 118 -10.13 6.65 -5.89
N ALA A 119 -9.43 6.00 -6.81
CA ALA A 119 -7.97 6.00 -6.81
C ALA A 119 -7.45 7.43 -6.96
N ALA A 120 -6.61 7.89 -6.03
CA ALA A 120 -5.95 9.20 -6.08
C ALA A 120 -4.92 9.26 -7.21
N THR A 121 -4.27 8.13 -7.50
CA THR A 121 -3.43 7.98 -8.69
C THR A 121 -3.47 6.55 -9.21
N ARG A 122 -3.12 6.39 -10.48
CA ARG A 122 -3.07 5.11 -11.18
C ARG A 122 -1.75 4.99 -11.91
N ILE A 123 -1.03 3.91 -11.64
CA ILE A 123 0.25 3.60 -12.26
C ILE A 123 0.02 2.49 -13.27
N ARG A 124 0.37 2.73 -14.53
CA ARG A 124 0.48 1.66 -15.52
C ARG A 124 1.83 0.99 -15.34
N THR A 125 1.82 -0.26 -14.93
CA THR A 125 3.01 -1.09 -14.94
C THR A 125 3.36 -1.38 -16.40
N ARG A 126 4.64 -1.29 -16.77
CA ARG A 126 5.10 -1.50 -18.16
C ARG A 126 5.14 -2.98 -18.55
N GLU A 127 4.14 -3.73 -18.11
CA GLU A 127 4.03 -5.16 -18.37
C GLU A 127 2.96 -5.41 -19.43
N ALA A 128 3.43 -5.68 -20.65
CA ALA A 128 2.61 -6.19 -21.72
C ALA A 128 2.31 -7.67 -21.46
N ALA A 129 1.05 -7.96 -21.12
CA ALA A 129 0.33 -9.19 -21.42
C ALA A 129 1.17 -10.50 -21.53
N CYS A 130 1.75 -10.98 -20.43
CA CYS A 130 1.95 -12.41 -20.26
C CYS A 130 0.96 -12.92 -19.23
N SER A 131 0.22 -13.97 -19.57
CA SER A 131 -0.89 -14.51 -18.77
C SER A 131 -0.48 -15.05 -17.39
N SER A 132 0.82 -15.15 -17.11
CA SER A 132 1.43 -15.70 -15.90
C SER A 132 2.06 -14.67 -14.94
N SER A 133 2.08 -13.38 -15.29
CA SER A 133 2.72 -12.36 -14.45
C SER A 133 1.98 -12.14 -13.12
N THR A 134 2.58 -12.56 -12.01
CA THR A 134 2.08 -12.29 -10.65
C THR A 134 2.79 -11.05 -10.11
N ALA A 135 2.14 -9.90 -10.26
CA ALA A 135 2.65 -8.68 -9.66
C ALA A 135 2.47 -8.74 -8.12
N LYS A 136 3.57 -8.66 -7.37
CA LYS A 136 3.59 -8.50 -5.92
C LYS A 136 3.82 -7.04 -5.56
N LEU A 137 3.15 -6.57 -4.51
CA LEU A 137 3.27 -5.21 -4.02
C LEU A 137 3.90 -5.17 -2.64
N CYS A 138 4.79 -4.21 -2.44
CA CYS A 138 5.23 -3.79 -1.12
C CYS A 138 5.09 -2.28 -1.00
N LEU A 139 4.54 -1.82 0.11
CA LEU A 139 4.42 -0.41 0.41
C LEU A 139 5.10 -0.15 1.75
N HIS A 140 5.95 0.86 1.80
CA HIS A 140 6.67 1.27 3.00
C HIS A 140 6.61 2.77 3.14
N SER A 141 6.30 3.27 4.34
CA SER A 141 6.41 4.67 4.71
C SER A 141 7.57 4.81 5.69
N VAL A 142 8.57 5.62 5.35
CA VAL A 142 9.76 5.82 6.19
C VAL A 142 9.55 7.07 7.03
N ALA A 143 9.36 6.91 8.35
CA ALA A 143 9.42 8.00 9.32
C ALA A 143 10.84 8.07 9.91
N GLY A 144 11.75 8.79 9.23
CA GLY A 144 13.16 8.89 9.64
C GLY A 144 13.56 10.31 10.01
N ARG A 145 14.33 10.46 11.10
CA ARG A 145 15.04 11.70 11.48
C ARG A 145 16.35 11.90 10.69
N CYS A 146 16.39 11.52 9.41
CA CYS A 146 17.59 11.72 8.61
C CYS A 146 17.55 13.12 7.97
N SER A 147 18.57 13.92 8.24
CA SER A 147 18.70 15.34 7.89
C SER A 147 18.77 15.65 6.38
N SER A 148 18.56 14.67 5.50
CA SER A 148 18.70 14.84 4.06
C SER A 148 17.69 14.05 3.20
N SER A 149 16.78 13.26 3.79
CA SER A 149 15.75 12.56 3.02
C SER A 149 14.39 12.86 3.62
N ALA A 150 13.57 13.60 2.88
CA ALA A 150 12.17 13.80 3.24
C ALA A 150 11.53 12.43 3.47
N ALA A 151 10.94 12.25 4.66
CA ALA A 151 10.12 11.09 5.01
C ALA A 151 9.13 10.83 3.86
N GLY A 152 9.35 9.76 3.11
CA GLY A 152 8.65 9.47 1.87
C GLY A 152 8.03 8.08 1.93
N SER A 153 6.89 7.93 1.27
CA SER A 153 6.31 6.61 1.03
C SER A 153 6.90 6.03 -0.26
N LEU A 154 7.26 4.75 -0.22
CA LEU A 154 7.85 4.00 -1.33
C LEU A 154 6.93 2.85 -1.70
N LEU A 155 6.62 2.73 -2.99
CA LEU A 155 5.92 1.59 -3.56
C LEU A 155 6.90 0.77 -4.40
N LEU A 156 7.00 -0.52 -4.10
CA LEU A 156 7.70 -1.51 -4.90
C LEU A 156 6.67 -2.39 -5.59
N VAL A 157 6.81 -2.52 -6.91
CA VAL A 157 5.99 -3.39 -7.75
C VAL A 157 6.91 -4.44 -8.37
N ALA A 158 6.86 -5.65 -7.85
CA ALA A 158 7.64 -6.78 -8.35
C ALA A 158 6.79 -7.58 -9.34
N SER A 159 7.29 -7.82 -10.55
CA SER A 159 6.69 -8.72 -11.52
C SER A 159 7.21 -10.16 -11.33
N GLY A 160 6.44 -11.13 -11.83
CA GLY A 160 6.86 -12.53 -11.92
C GLY A 160 8.08 -12.77 -12.82
N ASP A 161 8.48 -11.82 -13.67
CA ASP A 161 9.72 -11.90 -14.47
C ASP A 161 10.99 -11.50 -13.69
N GLY A 162 10.85 -11.19 -12.40
CA GLY A 162 11.94 -10.76 -11.54
C GLY A 162 12.24 -9.26 -11.61
N ARG A 163 11.53 -8.46 -12.42
CA ARG A 163 11.66 -7.00 -12.39
C ARG A 163 10.96 -6.41 -11.18
N VAL A 164 11.60 -5.44 -10.56
CA VAL A 164 11.03 -4.62 -9.48
C VAL A 164 11.09 -3.17 -9.92
N ALA A 165 9.93 -2.55 -10.08
CA ALA A 165 9.80 -1.12 -10.29
C ALA A 165 9.63 -0.41 -8.95
N ARG A 166 10.35 0.71 -8.78
CA ARG A 166 10.33 1.52 -7.56
C ARG A 166 9.66 2.86 -7.86
N TYR A 167 8.68 3.22 -7.04
CA TYR A 167 7.96 4.48 -7.13
C TYR A 167 8.04 5.23 -5.81
N ARG A 168 8.46 6.49 -5.87
CA ARG A 168 8.34 7.43 -4.75
C ARG A 168 6.94 8.02 -4.77
N LEU A 169 6.24 7.90 -3.65
CA LEU A 169 4.92 8.48 -3.44
C LEU A 169 5.08 9.82 -2.73
N ALA A 170 4.65 10.88 -3.41
CA ALA A 170 4.69 12.25 -2.95
C ALA A 170 3.26 12.77 -2.79
N PRO A 171 2.69 12.77 -1.56
CA PRO A 171 1.46 13.49 -1.29
C PRO A 171 1.71 15.00 -1.43
N ARG A 172 0.81 15.67 -2.14
CA ARG A 172 0.87 17.10 -2.43
C ARG A 172 -0.45 17.79 -2.12
N VAL A 173 -0.33 19.09 -1.87
CA VAL A 173 -1.47 20.00 -1.78
C VAL A 173 -1.81 20.47 -3.19
N ARG A 174 -3.05 20.27 -3.61
CA ARG A 174 -3.62 20.89 -4.81
C ARG A 174 -4.74 21.81 -4.38
N VAL A 175 -4.69 23.08 -4.76
CA VAL A 175 -5.79 24.00 -4.50
C VAL A 175 -6.81 23.85 -5.63
N ASP A 176 -8.06 23.60 -5.26
CA ASP A 176 -9.17 23.58 -6.19
C ASP A 176 -9.46 25.00 -6.70
N ALA A 177 -9.57 25.15 -8.02
CA ALA A 177 -9.67 26.48 -8.64
C ALA A 177 -11.03 27.17 -8.39
N GLU A 178 -12.09 26.40 -8.16
CA GLU A 178 -13.45 26.92 -7.98
C GLU A 178 -13.78 27.15 -6.51
N THR A 179 -13.44 26.18 -5.66
CA THR A 179 -13.79 26.19 -4.23
C THR A 179 -12.70 26.78 -3.34
N HIS A 180 -11.50 27.03 -3.89
CA HIS A 180 -10.30 27.44 -3.16
C HIS A 180 -9.92 26.49 -2.00
N ARG A 181 -10.40 25.24 -2.05
CA ARG A 181 -10.12 24.23 -1.03
C ARG A 181 -8.83 23.49 -1.35
N GLU A 182 -8.08 23.17 -0.30
CA GLU A 182 -6.95 22.27 -0.41
C GLU A 182 -7.41 20.83 -0.57
N LEU A 183 -6.92 20.17 -1.61
CA LEU A 183 -7.19 18.79 -1.96
C LEU A 183 -5.89 17.98 -1.88
N LEU A 184 -6.00 16.78 -1.33
CA LEU A 184 -4.91 15.82 -1.34
C LEU A 184 -4.73 15.26 -2.75
N GLN A 185 -3.55 15.46 -3.33
CA GLN A 185 -3.14 14.80 -4.56
C GLN A 185 -1.97 13.88 -4.27
N LEU A 186 -2.00 12.65 -4.81
CA LEU A 186 -0.86 11.74 -4.71
C LEU A 186 -0.14 11.68 -6.05
N GLU A 187 1.14 12.03 -6.06
CA GLU A 187 2.03 11.75 -7.18
C GLU A 187 2.84 10.49 -6.93
N ALA A 188 2.99 9.67 -7.96
CA ALA A 188 3.83 8.49 -7.95
C ALA A 188 4.93 8.66 -9.00
N GLU A 189 6.11 9.06 -8.55
CA GLU A 189 7.28 9.27 -9.40
C GLU A 189 8.05 7.95 -9.56
N SER A 190 8.27 7.53 -10.79
CA SER A 190 9.06 6.34 -11.08
C SER A 190 10.54 6.62 -10.83
N GLU A 191 11.14 5.96 -9.85
CA GLU A 191 12.58 6.06 -9.56
C GLU A 191 13.42 5.05 -10.37
N GLY A 192 12.76 4.26 -11.22
CA GLY A 192 13.39 3.26 -12.09
C GLY A 192 12.96 1.84 -11.75
N SER A 193 13.55 0.89 -12.45
CA SER A 193 13.35 -0.53 -12.19
C SER A 193 14.68 -1.28 -12.23
N PHE A 194 14.74 -2.37 -11.47
CA PHE A 194 15.88 -3.27 -11.41
C PHE A 194 15.40 -4.72 -11.54
N VAL A 195 16.25 -5.61 -12.00
CA VAL A 195 15.95 -7.05 -12.07
C VAL A 195 16.56 -7.68 -10.82
N LEU A 196 15.77 -8.44 -10.07
CA LEU A 196 16.28 -9.37 -9.08
C LEU A 196 16.93 -10.54 -9.84
N SER A 197 18.19 -10.37 -10.23
CA SER A 197 18.98 -11.48 -10.78
C SER A 197 19.28 -12.44 -9.64
N TRP A 198 18.70 -13.63 -9.69
CA TRP A 198 19.17 -14.76 -8.90
C TRP A 198 20.53 -15.19 -9.47
N GLU A 199 21.64 -14.83 -8.82
CA GLU A 199 22.91 -15.48 -9.13
C GLU A 199 22.79 -16.97 -8.76
N ALA A 200 22.63 -17.81 -9.78
CA ALA A 200 22.60 -19.27 -9.66
C ALA A 200 24.02 -19.86 -9.49
N SER A 201 24.88 -19.25 -8.67
CA SER A 201 26.25 -19.70 -8.47
C SER A 201 26.64 -19.74 -6.99
N TRP A 202 25.74 -20.28 -6.14
CA TRP A 202 26.23 -21.01 -4.98
C TRP A 202 26.88 -22.30 -5.46
N THR A 203 28.16 -22.22 -5.82
CA THR A 203 28.99 -23.43 -5.90
C THR A 203 29.17 -23.91 -4.47
N GLU A 204 28.33 -24.87 -4.07
CA GLU A 204 28.58 -25.71 -2.93
C GLU A 204 29.97 -26.33 -3.13
N LYS A 205 30.99 -25.78 -2.46
CA LYS A 205 32.29 -26.44 -2.33
C LYS A 205 32.02 -27.73 -1.55
N ARG A 206 31.77 -28.83 -2.26
CA ARG A 206 31.93 -30.16 -1.71
C ARG A 206 33.37 -30.26 -1.25
N HIS A 207 33.59 -30.25 0.05
CA HIS A 207 34.83 -30.76 0.62
C HIS A 207 34.92 -32.22 0.20
N SER A 208 35.82 -32.51 -0.75
CA SER A 208 36.24 -33.88 -1.02
C SER A 208 36.91 -34.40 0.24
N SER A 209 36.39 -35.50 0.76
CA SER A 209 36.99 -36.31 1.80
C SER A 209 38.37 -36.80 1.35
N GLU A 210 39.44 -36.16 1.82
CA GLU A 210 40.78 -36.71 1.72
C GLU A 210 41.07 -37.61 2.93
N GLY A 211 41.16 -38.91 2.64
CA GLY A 211 42.11 -39.85 3.22
C GLY A 211 42.20 -39.95 4.74
N LEU A 212 41.34 -40.77 5.36
CA LEU A 212 41.77 -41.54 6.53
C LEU A 212 42.53 -42.77 6.02
N GLN A 213 43.87 -42.65 5.95
CA GLN A 213 44.75 -43.82 5.90
C GLN A 213 45.06 -44.27 7.33
N CYS A 214 44.81 -45.55 7.56
CA CYS A 214 45.17 -46.29 8.76
C CYS A 214 46.67 -46.20 9.07
N TRP A 215 46.98 -46.03 10.36
CA TRP A 215 48.08 -46.70 11.05
C TRP A 215 47.59 -47.12 12.43
#